data_AF-A0AA88D7G0-F1
#
_entry.id   AF-A0AA88D7G0-F1
#
_cell.length_a   1.000
_cell.length_b   1.000
_cell.length_c   1.000
_cell.angle_alpha   90.00
_cell.angle_beta   90.00
_cell.angle_gamma   90.00
#
_symmetry.space_group_name_H-M   'P 1'
#
loop_
_entity.id
_entity.type
_entity.pdbx_description
1 polymer ?
#
loop_
_entity_poly.entity_id
_entity_poly.type
_entity_poly.pdbx_seq_one_letter_code
_entity_poly.pdbx_strand_id
1 'polypeptide(L)'
;MGNQDGTLVLSLNNNEVVTDEFLGVKVLWSLTKIVSSARSGSSDKHERIYDLTFHKRYREMMTEKYINHVLKEGMEIIMTNRQRKLYSNCGRWLGSWSHIVFENPANFETMALDPKKKKEIMDDLLAFSRNKDFYTNAGKAWKRGYLLYGPPGTGKLTMVAAMANLLGYDMYDLELTAARDNTELRRLLIETTCKLIIVIEDIDYSLDLTGQRKKKAEKSSKEDEG
;
A
#
# COMPACT_ATOMS: atom_id res chain seq x y z
N MET A 1 -2.37 -35.71 -9.65
CA MET A 1 -2.28 -35.24 -8.26
C MET A 1 -2.12 -33.73 -8.32
N GLY A 2 -3.01 -32.86 -7.88
CA GLY A 2 -3.93 -32.92 -6.75
C GLY A 2 -3.59 -31.72 -5.85
N ASN A 3 -4.27 -30.60 -6.07
CA ASN A 3 -4.50 -29.55 -5.08
C ASN A 3 -5.71 -28.73 -5.55
N GLN A 4 -6.88 -29.22 -5.16
CA GLN A 4 -8.08 -28.42 -5.05
C GLN A 4 -8.00 -27.71 -3.69
N ASP A 5 -7.33 -26.56 -3.64
CA ASP A 5 -7.63 -25.60 -2.58
C ASP A 5 -8.97 -24.98 -2.95
N GLY A 6 -10.04 -25.58 -2.43
CA GLY A 6 -11.40 -25.13 -2.60
C GLY A 6 -11.63 -23.81 -1.87
N THR A 7 -11.21 -22.71 -2.48
CA THR A 7 -11.56 -21.37 -2.02
C THR A 7 -13.07 -21.21 -2.22
N LEU A 8 -13.82 -21.37 -1.13
CA LEU A 8 -15.27 -21.25 -1.12
C LEU A 8 -15.61 -19.75 -1.24
N VAL A 9 -15.83 -19.29 -2.47
CA VAL A 9 -16.22 -17.91 -2.75
C VAL A 9 -17.73 -17.79 -2.61
N LEU A 10 -18.19 -17.22 -1.50
CA LEU A 10 -19.58 -16.83 -1.33
C LEU A 10 -19.79 -15.49 -2.03
N SER A 11 -20.68 -15.47 -3.03
CA SER A 11 -21.07 -14.24 -3.72
C SER A 11 -22.58 -14.05 -3.64
N LEU A 12 -23.01 -12.84 -3.27
CA LEU A 12 -24.41 -12.46 -3.30
C LEU A 12 -24.93 -12.48 -4.74
N ASN A 13 -26.00 -13.24 -5.01
CA ASN A 13 -26.64 -13.25 -6.32
C ASN A 13 -27.53 -12.03 -6.52
N ASN A 14 -27.88 -11.73 -7.78
CA ASN A 14 -28.86 -10.68 -8.09
C ASN A 14 -30.18 -10.97 -7.36
N ASN A 15 -30.70 -9.98 -6.64
CA ASN A 15 -31.91 -10.06 -5.80
C ASN A 15 -31.82 -10.96 -4.56
N GLU A 16 -30.64 -11.48 -4.21
CA GLU A 16 -30.46 -12.14 -2.92
C GLU A 16 -30.35 -11.10 -1.81
N VAL A 17 -31.05 -11.34 -0.71
CA VAL A 17 -31.11 -10.43 0.43
C VAL A 17 -30.40 -11.07 1.62
N VAL A 18 -29.36 -10.40 2.12
CA VAL A 18 -28.67 -10.80 3.35
C VAL A 18 -29.19 -9.93 4.49
N THR A 19 -29.58 -10.59 5.58
CA THR A 19 -30.00 -9.90 6.81
C THR A 19 -28.84 -9.82 7.77
N ASP A 20 -28.62 -8.63 8.32
CA ASP A 20 -27.64 -8.35 9.35
C ASP A 20 -28.33 -7.71 10.57
N GLU A 21 -27.67 -7.75 11.73
CA GLU A 21 -28.19 -7.17 12.97
C GLU A 21 -27.12 -6.30 13.64
N PHE A 22 -27.40 -5.00 13.74
CA PHE A 22 -26.50 -4.04 14.37
C PHE A 22 -27.18 -3.33 15.53
N LEU A 23 -26.65 -3.51 16.75
CA LEU A 23 -27.19 -2.93 17.98
C LEU A 23 -28.71 -3.21 18.18
N GLY A 24 -29.16 -4.41 17.82
CA GLY A 24 -30.56 -4.84 17.92
C GLY A 24 -31.47 -4.35 16.78
N VAL A 25 -30.92 -3.69 15.76
CA VAL A 25 -31.65 -3.25 14.56
C VAL A 25 -31.33 -4.18 13.40
N LYS A 26 -32.36 -4.78 12.81
CA LYS A 26 -32.24 -5.59 11.60
C LYS A 26 -32.05 -4.71 10.37
N VAL A 27 -31.09 -5.10 9.54
CA VAL A 27 -30.68 -4.40 8.33
C VAL A 27 -30.65 -5.38 7.18
N LEU A 28 -31.07 -4.96 5.99
CA LEU A 28 -31.15 -5.81 4.81
C LEU A 28 -30.22 -5.26 3.72
N TRP A 29 -29.31 -6.10 3.25
CA TRP A 29 -28.45 -5.84 2.10
C TRP A 29 -28.96 -6.59 0.88
N SER A 30 -29.05 -5.92 -0.26
CA SER A 30 -29.41 -6.55 -1.54
C SER A 30 -28.52 -6.06 -2.67
N LEU A 31 -28.14 -6.96 -3.59
CA LEU A 31 -27.42 -6.60 -4.81
C LEU A 31 -28.42 -6.11 -5.87
N THR A 32 -28.31 -4.84 -6.25
CA THR A 32 -29.28 -4.18 -7.14
C THR A 32 -28.84 -4.18 -8.59
N LYS A 33 -27.55 -3.96 -8.86
CA LYS A 33 -27.06 -3.88 -10.24
C LYS A 33 -25.59 -4.27 -10.35
N ILE A 34 -25.28 -4.98 -11.43
CA ILE A 34 -23.91 -5.17 -11.92
C ILE A 34 -23.77 -4.28 -13.16
N VAL A 35 -22.98 -3.23 -13.09
CA VAL A 35 -22.66 -2.37 -14.23
C VAL A 35 -21.39 -2.90 -14.87
N SER A 36 -21.52 -3.50 -16.06
CA SER A 36 -20.39 -3.83 -16.93
C SER A 36 -19.98 -2.57 -17.70
N SER A 37 -18.84 -1.98 -17.34
CA SER A 37 -18.26 -0.89 -18.12
C SER A 37 -17.45 -1.47 -19.28
N ALA A 38 -18.12 -1.75 -20.40
CA ALA A 38 -17.45 -2.14 -21.64
C ALA A 38 -16.76 -0.90 -22.23
N ARG A 39 -15.49 -0.69 -21.89
CA ARG A 39 -14.57 0.15 -22.67
C ARG A 39 -13.46 -0.74 -23.20
N SER A 40 -13.41 -0.81 -24.53
CA SER A 40 -12.49 -1.58 -25.37
C SER A 40 -11.11 -1.82 -24.74
N GLY A 41 -10.76 -3.11 -24.57
CA GLY A 41 -9.37 -3.56 -24.45
C GLY A 41 -8.79 -3.80 -23.05
N SER A 42 -9.53 -3.68 -21.96
CA SER A 42 -9.02 -4.01 -20.61
C SER A 42 -10.07 -4.72 -19.77
N SER A 43 -9.61 -5.76 -19.03
CA SER A 43 -10.35 -6.62 -18.10
C SER A 43 -11.68 -6.04 -17.60
N ASP A 44 -12.77 -6.77 -17.82
CA ASP A 44 -14.13 -6.41 -17.37
C ASP A 44 -14.12 -6.02 -15.89
N LYS A 45 -14.22 -4.72 -15.60
CA LYS A 45 -14.50 -4.21 -14.26
C LYS A 45 -16.01 -4.14 -14.10
N HIS A 46 -16.55 -5.11 -13.38
CA HIS A 46 -17.94 -5.11 -12.95
C HIS A 46 -18.08 -4.26 -11.68
N GLU A 47 -18.72 -3.09 -11.78
CA GLU A 47 -19.12 -2.33 -10.59
C GLU A 47 -20.42 -2.91 -10.04
N ARG A 48 -20.40 -3.34 -8.77
CA ARG A 48 -21.56 -3.89 -8.06
C ARG A 48 -22.16 -2.80 -7.17
N ILE A 49 -23.46 -2.54 -7.32
CA ILE A 49 -24.22 -1.60 -6.50
C ILE A 49 -25.05 -2.40 -5.51
N TYR A 50 -24.84 -2.13 -4.21
CA TYR A 50 -25.58 -2.74 -3.10
C TYR A 50 -26.51 -1.71 -2.46
N ASP A 51 -27.77 -2.10 -2.25
CA ASP A 51 -28.75 -1.30 -1.53
C ASP A 51 -28.85 -1.76 -0.08
N LEU A 52 -28.93 -0.77 0.81
CA LEU A 52 -29.10 -0.96 2.25
C LEU A 52 -30.50 -0.51 2.68
N THR A 53 -31.32 -1.45 3.16
CA THR A 53 -32.69 -1.19 3.59
C THR A 53 -32.83 -1.31 5.10
N PHE A 54 -33.37 -0.26 5.73
CA PHE A 54 -33.66 -0.18 7.16
C PHE A 54 -34.80 0.79 7.45
N HIS A 55 -35.35 0.72 8.66
CA HIS A 55 -36.41 1.62 9.09
C HIS A 55 -35.88 3.06 9.27
N LYS A 56 -36.56 4.06 8.67
CA LYS A 56 -36.14 5.48 8.60
C LYS A 56 -35.76 6.09 9.97
N ARG A 57 -36.36 5.62 11.07
CA ARG A 57 -36.06 6.06 12.45
C ARG A 57 -34.58 5.89 12.82
N TYR A 58 -33.87 4.96 12.19
CA TYR A 58 -32.46 4.66 12.47
C TYR A 58 -31.49 5.32 11.48
N ARG A 59 -31.95 6.24 10.62
CA ARG A 59 -31.12 6.83 9.55
C ARG A 59 -29.80 7.40 10.03
N GLU A 60 -29.81 8.20 11.10
CA GLU A 60 -28.60 8.82 11.65
C GLU A 60 -27.62 7.76 12.18
N MET A 61 -28.12 6.81 12.97
CA MET A 61 -27.34 5.68 13.47
C MET A 61 -26.73 4.84 12.33
N MET A 62 -27.49 4.56 11.27
CA MET A 62 -26.99 3.76 10.16
C MET A 62 -25.92 4.50 9.37
N THR A 63 -26.15 5.77 9.06
CA THR A 63 -25.25 6.56 8.21
C THR A 63 -23.93 6.87 8.95
N GLU A 64 -23.99 7.15 10.25
CA GLU A 64 -22.80 7.56 11.02
C GLU A 64 -22.06 6.42 11.73
N LYS A 65 -22.78 5.37 12.16
CA LYS A 65 -22.16 4.26 12.91
C LYS A 65 -22.05 2.99 12.08
N TYR A 66 -23.18 2.50 11.54
CA TYR A 66 -23.20 1.20 10.87
C TYR A 66 -22.36 1.18 9.59
N ILE A 67 -22.52 2.17 8.71
CA ILE A 67 -21.71 2.24 7.46
C ILE A 67 -20.22 2.31 7.78
N ASN A 68 -19.82 3.15 8.75
CA ASN A 68 -18.42 3.24 9.16
C ASN A 68 -17.90 1.93 9.74
N HIS A 69 -18.73 1.20 10.50
CA HIS A 69 -18.41 -0.13 11.01
C HIS A 69 -18.22 -1.15 9.88
N VAL A 70 -19.17 -1.25 8.94
CA VAL A 70 -19.08 -2.15 7.78
C VAL A 70 -17.85 -1.83 6.91
N LEU A 71 -17.57 -0.55 6.69
CA LEU A 71 -16.37 -0.13 5.95
C LEU A 71 -15.10 -0.53 6.69
N LYS A 72 -15.06 -0.36 8.01
CA LYS A 72 -13.89 -0.74 8.83
C LYS A 72 -13.67 -2.24 8.81
N GLU A 73 -14.70 -3.04 9.10
CA GLU A 73 -14.61 -4.50 9.08
C GLU A 73 -14.30 -5.03 7.69
N GLY A 74 -14.95 -4.47 6.65
CA GLY A 74 -14.65 -4.79 5.27
C GLY A 74 -13.20 -4.52 4.90
N MET A 75 -12.63 -3.39 5.34
CA MET A 75 -11.21 -3.09 5.16
C MET A 75 -10.31 -4.08 5.92
N GLU A 76 -10.67 -4.48 7.14
CA GLU A 76 -9.92 -5.46 7.92
C GLU A 76 -9.94 -6.86 7.26
N ILE A 77 -11.09 -7.29 6.76
CA ILE A 77 -11.24 -8.55 6.00
C ILE A 77 -10.43 -8.50 4.71
N ILE A 78 -10.52 -7.39 3.96
CA ILE A 78 -9.73 -7.19 2.74
C ILE A 78 -8.24 -7.24 3.09
N MET A 79 -7.79 -6.58 4.16
CA MET A 79 -6.37 -6.60 4.55
C MET A 79 -5.89 -7.96 5.02
N THR A 80 -6.74 -8.73 5.69
CA THR A 80 -6.41 -10.07 6.18
C THR A 80 -6.33 -11.07 5.04
N ASN A 81 -7.26 -11.00 4.08
CA ASN A 81 -7.36 -11.96 2.98
C ASN A 81 -6.63 -11.53 1.70
N ARG A 82 -6.08 -10.31 1.66
CA ARG A 82 -5.34 -9.79 0.50
C ARG A 82 -3.96 -10.41 0.44
N GLN A 83 -3.63 -10.96 -0.72
CA GLN A 83 -2.26 -11.23 -1.08
C GLN A 83 -1.51 -9.91 -1.29
N ARG A 84 -0.45 -9.71 -0.49
CA ARG A 84 0.46 -8.56 -0.60
C ARG A 84 1.18 -8.59 -1.93
N LYS A 85 1.53 -7.40 -2.42
CA LYS A 85 2.17 -7.23 -3.72
C LYS A 85 3.52 -6.54 -3.56
N LEU A 86 4.48 -6.96 -4.38
CA LEU A 86 5.74 -6.27 -4.59
C LEU A 86 5.66 -5.58 -5.94
N TYR A 87 5.73 -4.25 -5.91
CA TYR A 87 5.71 -3.39 -7.08
C TYR A 87 7.14 -2.98 -7.45
N SER A 88 7.44 -2.95 -8.74
CA SER A 88 8.71 -2.44 -9.25
C SER A 88 8.50 -1.66 -10.55
N ASN A 89 9.25 -0.56 -10.70
CA ASN A 89 9.23 0.31 -11.87
C ASN A 89 10.21 -0.12 -12.99
N CYS A 90 10.91 -1.26 -12.85
CA CYS A 90 11.81 -1.82 -13.85
C CYS A 90 11.11 -2.75 -14.88
N GLY A 91 9.78 -2.76 -14.92
CA GLY A 91 8.99 -3.64 -15.79
C GLY A 91 9.09 -3.31 -17.29
N ARG A 92 8.60 -4.23 -18.14
CA ARG A 92 8.61 -4.12 -19.62
C ARG A 92 8.03 -2.80 -20.17
N TRP A 93 7.14 -2.16 -19.42
CA TRP A 93 6.57 -0.86 -19.76
C TRP A 93 7.24 0.21 -18.92
N LEU A 94 8.18 0.93 -19.53
CA LEU A 94 8.88 2.01 -18.86
C LEU A 94 7.89 3.03 -18.29
N GLY A 95 8.04 3.31 -16.99
CA GLY A 95 7.25 4.27 -16.26
C GLY A 95 5.98 3.75 -15.58
N SER A 96 5.62 2.48 -15.68
CA SER A 96 4.47 1.97 -14.91
C SER A 96 4.91 0.98 -13.84
N TRP A 97 4.18 0.95 -12.73
CA TRP A 97 4.38 -0.06 -11.70
C TRP A 97 3.96 -1.44 -12.23
N SER A 98 4.93 -2.34 -12.33
CA SER A 98 4.68 -3.78 -12.50
C SER A 98 4.64 -4.45 -11.13
N HIS A 99 3.92 -5.56 -10.97
CA HIS A 99 3.84 -6.22 -9.67
C HIS A 99 3.88 -7.75 -9.75
N ILE A 100 4.41 -8.33 -8.68
CA ILE A 100 4.35 -9.76 -8.39
C ILE A 100 3.73 -9.99 -7.00
N VAL A 101 3.34 -11.23 -6.70
CA VAL A 101 2.91 -11.60 -5.35
C VAL A 101 4.11 -11.50 -4.41
N PHE A 102 3.92 -10.84 -3.27
CA PHE A 102 4.94 -10.72 -2.24
C PHE A 102 4.82 -11.87 -1.24
N GLU A 103 5.69 -12.86 -1.39
CA GLU A 103 5.85 -14.00 -0.50
C GLU A 103 7.28 -14.01 0.05
N ASN A 104 7.51 -13.24 1.12
CA ASN A 104 8.77 -13.24 1.84
C ASN A 104 8.57 -13.83 3.25
N PRO A 105 9.32 -14.88 3.65
CA PRO A 105 9.19 -15.49 4.97
C PRO A 105 9.77 -14.63 6.11
N ALA A 106 10.49 -13.55 5.80
CA ALA A 106 11.14 -12.70 6.79
C ALA A 106 10.13 -12.08 7.73
N ASN A 107 10.28 -12.32 9.03
CA ASN A 107 9.49 -11.67 10.06
C ASN A 107 10.44 -11.15 11.13
N PHE A 108 9.94 -10.29 12.01
CA PHE A 108 10.80 -9.79 13.08
C PHE A 108 11.33 -10.96 13.90
N GLU A 109 10.51 -11.95 14.26
CA GLU A 109 10.91 -13.10 15.10
C GLU A 109 12.14 -13.84 14.57
N THR A 110 12.21 -14.17 13.27
CA THR A 110 13.29 -14.90 12.61
C THR A 110 14.54 -14.06 12.37
N MET A 111 14.44 -12.73 12.50
CA MET A 111 15.56 -11.82 12.25
C MET A 111 16.48 -11.71 13.48
N ALA A 112 17.77 -11.94 13.24
CA ALA A 112 18.84 -11.79 14.22
C ALA A 112 19.20 -10.31 14.41
N LEU A 113 18.55 -9.67 15.38
CA LEU A 113 18.85 -8.30 15.82
C LEU A 113 18.87 -8.23 17.34
N ASP A 114 19.51 -7.17 17.87
CA ASP A 114 19.42 -6.84 19.29
C ASP A 114 17.92 -6.72 19.71
N PRO A 115 17.46 -7.47 20.73
CA PRO A 115 16.06 -7.49 21.13
C PRO A 115 15.49 -6.11 21.49
N LYS A 116 16.32 -5.23 22.06
CA LYS A 116 15.90 -3.88 22.42
C LYS A 116 15.64 -3.03 21.18
N LYS A 117 16.58 -3.04 20.22
CA LYS A 117 16.40 -2.32 18.94
C LYS A 117 15.24 -2.87 18.12
N LYS A 118 15.10 -4.20 18.10
CA LYS A 118 14.00 -4.90 17.46
C LYS A 118 12.65 -4.41 17.97
N LYS A 119 12.49 -4.35 19.30
CA LYS A 119 11.27 -3.87 19.95
C LYS A 119 11.02 -2.39 19.66
N GLU A 120 12.04 -1.55 19.74
CA GLU A 120 11.93 -0.12 19.43
C GLU A 120 11.39 0.14 18.02
N ILE A 121 11.92 -0.58 17.01
CA ILE A 121 11.46 -0.48 15.63
C ILE A 121 10.01 -0.96 15.49
N MET A 122 9.66 -2.10 16.10
CA MET A 122 8.30 -2.64 16.05
C MET A 122 7.28 -1.69 16.70
N ASP A 123 7.60 -1.14 17.86
CA ASP A 123 6.73 -0.22 18.59
C ASP A 123 6.52 1.07 17.78
N ASP A 124 7.57 1.61 17.13
CA ASP A 124 7.47 2.78 16.25
C ASP A 124 6.58 2.53 15.03
N LEU A 125 6.73 1.37 14.36
CA LEU A 125 5.91 0.98 13.21
C LEU A 125 4.43 0.86 13.59
N LEU A 126 4.14 0.20 14.72
CA LEU A 126 2.77 0.02 15.22
C LEU A 126 2.17 1.31 15.77
N ALA A 127 2.98 2.22 16.31
CA ALA A 127 2.52 3.55 16.69
C ALA A 127 2.19 4.38 15.44
N PHE A 128 3.06 4.38 14.43
CA PHE A 128 2.85 5.08 13.17
C PHE A 128 1.58 4.62 12.45
N SER A 129 1.31 3.31 12.40
CA SER A 129 0.14 2.75 11.71
C SER A 129 -1.19 3.13 12.35
N ARG A 130 -1.22 3.31 13.69
CA ARG A 130 -2.43 3.66 14.46
C ARG A 130 -2.68 5.16 14.58
N ASN A 131 -1.64 5.98 14.45
CA ASN A 131 -1.71 7.41 14.78
C ASN A 131 -2.06 8.32 13.59
N LYS A 132 -2.79 7.84 12.57
CA LYS A 132 -3.19 8.67 11.41
C LYS A 132 -3.80 10.01 11.82
N ASP A 133 -4.78 9.95 12.73
CA ASP A 133 -5.55 11.13 13.16
C ASP A 133 -4.68 12.14 13.90
N PHE A 134 -3.67 11.67 14.65
CA PHE A 134 -2.69 12.54 15.30
C PHE A 134 -1.92 13.40 14.28
N TYR A 135 -1.48 12.81 13.16
CA TYR A 135 -0.80 13.55 12.10
C TYR A 135 -1.74 14.56 11.43
N THR A 136 -2.98 14.14 11.13
CA THR A 136 -4.00 15.01 10.54
C THR A 136 -4.33 16.20 11.43
N ASN A 137 -4.55 15.96 12.73
CA ASN A 137 -4.86 17.02 13.70
C ASN A 137 -3.67 17.98 13.91
N ALA A 138 -2.44 17.48 13.79
CA ALA A 138 -1.24 18.31 13.86
C ALA A 138 -0.92 19.03 12.53
N GLY A 139 -1.72 18.84 11.47
CA GLY A 139 -1.46 19.41 10.14
C GLY A 139 -0.21 18.87 9.45
N LYS A 140 0.27 17.69 9.85
CA LYS A 140 1.50 17.07 9.32
C LYS A 140 1.17 15.96 8.33
N ALA A 141 2.01 15.82 7.30
CA ALA A 141 1.91 14.69 6.38
C ALA A 141 2.14 13.38 7.15
N TRP A 142 1.23 12.42 6.99
CA TRP A 142 1.32 11.09 7.61
C TRP A 142 2.32 10.22 6.84
N LYS A 143 3.61 10.44 7.12
CA LYS A 143 4.75 9.72 6.53
C LYS A 143 5.79 9.39 7.60
N ARG A 144 6.46 8.25 7.44
CA ARG A 144 7.58 7.80 8.28
C ARG A 144 8.73 7.37 7.38
N GLY A 145 9.95 7.82 7.69
CA GLY A 145 11.15 7.48 6.94
C GLY A 145 12.14 6.73 7.81
N TYR A 146 12.75 5.69 7.27
CA TYR A 146 13.82 4.91 7.90
C TYR A 146 15.04 4.93 6.98
N LEU A 147 16.23 5.05 7.58
CA LEU A 147 17.51 4.90 6.89
C LEU A 147 18.22 3.68 7.47
N LEU A 148 18.36 2.64 6.65
CA LEU A 148 19.08 1.42 7.02
C LEU A 148 20.45 1.44 6.34
N TYR A 149 21.52 1.49 7.12
CA TYR A 149 22.89 1.54 6.60
C TYR A 149 23.77 0.49 7.28
N GLY A 150 24.83 0.08 6.58
CA GLY A 150 25.78 -0.92 7.05
C GLY A 150 26.35 -1.75 5.90
N PRO A 151 27.28 -2.68 6.19
CA PRO A 151 27.91 -3.53 5.19
C PRO A 151 26.91 -4.31 4.32
N PRO A 152 27.26 -4.69 3.08
CA PRO A 152 26.43 -5.59 2.27
C PRO A 152 26.23 -6.92 3.00
N GLY A 153 25.05 -7.55 2.82
CA GLY A 153 24.73 -8.84 3.44
C GLY A 153 24.23 -8.79 4.89
N THR A 154 24.08 -7.61 5.52
CA THR A 154 23.56 -7.48 6.90
C THR A 154 22.02 -7.57 7.02
N GLY A 155 21.32 -8.02 5.98
CA GLY A 155 19.87 -8.23 6.02
C GLY A 155 19.04 -6.93 6.02
N LYS A 156 19.55 -5.81 5.47
CA LYS A 156 18.80 -4.55 5.35
C LYS A 156 17.47 -4.72 4.60
N LEU A 157 17.50 -5.39 3.45
CA LEU A 157 16.28 -5.66 2.68
C LEU A 157 15.38 -6.69 3.39
N THR A 158 15.98 -7.65 4.09
CA THR A 158 15.26 -8.61 4.95
C THR A 158 14.50 -7.90 6.08
N MET A 159 15.09 -6.86 6.68
CA MET A 159 14.43 -5.99 7.65
C MET A 159 13.22 -5.28 7.02
N VAL A 160 13.36 -4.72 5.82
CA VAL A 160 12.25 -4.07 5.12
C VAL A 160 11.10 -5.05 4.84
N ALA A 161 11.42 -6.27 4.40
CA ALA A 161 10.42 -7.32 4.22
C ALA A 161 9.71 -7.68 5.54
N ALA A 162 10.45 -7.77 6.66
CA ALA A 162 9.86 -7.99 7.98
C ALA A 162 8.94 -6.83 8.42
N MET A 163 9.27 -5.58 8.08
CA MET A 163 8.41 -4.41 8.31
C MET A 163 7.11 -4.50 7.50
N ALA A 164 7.20 -4.83 6.21
CA ALA A 164 6.04 -5.01 5.34
C ALA A 164 5.13 -6.13 5.88
N ASN A 165 5.74 -7.22 6.35
CA ASN A 165 5.01 -8.34 6.94
C ASN A 165 4.32 -7.99 8.25
N LEU A 166 4.98 -7.25 9.15
CA LEU A 166 4.40 -6.79 10.42
C LEU A 166 3.20 -5.86 10.19
N LEU A 167 3.28 -4.98 9.21
CA LEU A 167 2.24 -3.98 8.94
C LEU A 167 1.13 -4.48 8.00
N GLY A 168 1.36 -5.57 7.28
CA GLY A 168 0.46 -6.03 6.22
C GLY A 168 0.44 -5.07 5.01
N TYR A 169 1.56 -4.40 4.73
CA TYR A 169 1.66 -3.37 3.70
C TYR A 169 2.23 -3.93 2.39
N ASP A 170 1.85 -3.35 1.27
CA ASP A 170 2.50 -3.63 -0.01
C ASP A 170 3.88 -2.98 -0.06
N MET A 171 4.78 -3.59 -0.84
CA MET A 171 6.15 -3.11 -1.00
C MET A 171 6.34 -2.53 -2.40
N TYR A 172 6.98 -1.37 -2.50
CA TYR A 172 7.31 -0.70 -3.75
C TYR A 172 8.82 -0.53 -3.81
N ASP A 173 9.46 -1.32 -4.65
CA ASP A 173 10.89 -1.22 -4.94
C ASP A 173 11.09 -0.15 -6.03
N LEU A 174 11.61 1.00 -5.62
CA LEU A 174 11.80 2.15 -6.49
C LEU A 174 13.26 2.23 -6.93
N GLU A 175 13.49 1.82 -8.16
CA GLU A 175 14.78 1.96 -8.82
C GLU A 175 14.90 3.38 -9.41
N LEU A 176 15.79 4.19 -8.83
CA LEU A 176 15.98 5.59 -9.24
C LEU A 176 16.56 5.72 -10.66
N THR A 177 17.39 4.77 -11.08
CA THR A 177 18.02 4.73 -12.42
C THR A 177 17.01 4.45 -13.53
N ALA A 178 15.91 3.77 -13.21
CA ALA A 178 14.83 3.48 -14.15
C ALA A 178 13.90 4.68 -14.39
N ALA A 179 13.92 5.69 -13.51
CA ALA A 179 13.17 6.93 -13.70
C ALA A 179 13.96 7.91 -14.59
N ARG A 180 13.37 8.33 -15.72
CA ARG A 180 14.01 9.22 -16.69
C ARG A 180 14.14 10.66 -16.19
N ASP A 181 13.10 11.14 -15.52
CA ASP A 181 13.04 12.52 -15.05
C ASP A 181 12.24 12.67 -13.73
N ASN A 182 12.26 13.90 -13.18
CA ASN A 182 11.53 14.23 -11.97
C ASN A 182 10.01 14.16 -12.15
N THR A 183 9.51 14.24 -13.39
CA THR A 183 8.08 14.18 -13.70
C THR A 183 7.58 12.74 -13.54
N GLU A 184 8.33 11.78 -14.08
CA GLU A 184 8.08 10.35 -13.95
C GLU A 184 8.20 9.90 -12.51
N LEU A 185 9.23 10.35 -11.78
CA LEU A 185 9.36 10.08 -10.35
C LEU A 185 8.15 10.58 -9.56
N ARG A 186 7.69 11.81 -9.81
CA ARG A 186 6.47 12.34 -9.18
C ARG A 186 5.24 11.52 -9.53
N ARG A 187 5.10 11.12 -10.80
CA ARG A 187 3.97 10.28 -11.23
C ARG A 187 3.98 8.94 -10.51
N LEU A 188 5.13 8.27 -10.45
CA LEU A 188 5.28 6.99 -9.74
C LEU A 188 4.85 7.12 -8.27
N LEU A 189 5.27 8.18 -7.57
CA LEU A 189 4.89 8.44 -6.18
C LEU A 189 3.37 8.71 -6.02
N ILE A 190 2.75 9.42 -6.97
CA ILE A 190 1.31 9.75 -6.95
C ILE A 190 0.45 8.50 -7.23
N GLU A 191 0.91 7.61 -8.10
CA GLU A 191 0.19 6.37 -8.46
C GLU A 191 0.18 5.30 -7.36
N THR A 192 0.96 5.53 -6.29
CA THR A 192 1.03 4.59 -5.18
C THR A 192 -0.24 4.61 -4.29
N THR A 193 -0.49 3.52 -3.57
CA THR A 193 -1.68 3.37 -2.71
C THR A 193 -1.40 3.75 -1.25
N CYS A 194 -2.45 3.98 -0.44
CA CYS A 194 -2.26 4.12 1.01
C CYS A 194 -1.88 2.76 1.63
N LYS A 195 -1.10 2.77 2.72
CA LYS A 195 -0.59 1.57 3.44
C LYS A 195 0.41 0.75 2.62
N LEU A 196 1.54 1.36 2.31
CA LEU A 196 2.66 0.76 1.60
C LEU A 196 4.00 1.12 2.23
N ILE A 197 5.06 0.45 1.77
CA ILE A 197 6.46 0.79 2.03
C ILE A 197 7.15 1.03 0.69
N ILE A 198 7.75 2.21 0.51
CA ILE A 198 8.63 2.49 -0.64
C ILE A 198 10.07 2.25 -0.22
N VAL A 199 10.79 1.47 -1.00
CA VAL A 199 12.19 1.14 -0.83
C VAL A 199 12.98 1.88 -1.89
N ILE A 200 14.02 2.57 -1.46
CA ILE A 200 14.96 3.26 -2.34
C ILE A 200 16.33 2.72 -1.99
N GLU A 201 16.89 1.91 -2.88
CA GLU A 201 18.22 1.32 -2.72
C GLU A 201 19.31 2.24 -3.29
N ASP A 202 20.56 2.01 -2.87
CA ASP A 202 21.78 2.64 -3.41
C ASP A 202 21.72 4.16 -3.57
N ILE A 203 21.15 4.83 -2.57
CA ILE A 203 20.99 6.29 -2.53
C ILE A 203 22.36 6.99 -2.63
N ASP A 204 23.40 6.40 -2.06
CA ASP A 204 24.78 6.87 -2.11
C ASP A 204 25.37 6.84 -3.52
N TYR A 205 25.09 5.81 -4.32
CA TYR A 205 25.53 5.73 -5.72
C TYR A 205 24.82 6.79 -6.60
N SER A 206 23.57 7.12 -6.29
CA SER A 206 22.80 8.14 -7.03
C SER A 206 23.34 9.57 -6.85
N LEU A 207 24.05 9.86 -5.75
CA LEU A 207 24.55 11.20 -5.46
C LEU A 207 25.67 11.62 -6.41
N ASP A 208 26.47 10.70 -6.94
CA ASP A 208 27.51 10.98 -7.93
C ASP A 208 26.93 11.53 -9.25
N LEU A 209 25.66 11.22 -9.57
CA LEU A 209 24.94 11.82 -10.69
C LEU A 209 24.64 13.31 -10.47
N THR A 210 24.46 13.74 -9.21
CA THR A 210 24.28 15.16 -8.86
C THR A 210 25.61 15.91 -8.69
N GLY A 211 26.67 15.22 -8.29
CA GLY A 211 28.03 15.77 -8.25
C GLY A 211 28.55 16.23 -9.62
N GLN A 212 28.12 15.55 -10.70
CA GLN A 212 28.42 15.98 -12.07
C GLN A 212 27.76 17.32 -12.45
N ARG A 213 26.62 17.70 -11.84
CA ARG A 213 26.00 19.03 -12.06
C ARG A 213 26.85 20.16 -11.48
N LYS A 214 27.47 19.96 -10.31
CA LYS A 214 28.41 20.94 -9.74
C LYS A 214 29.67 21.08 -10.60
N LYS A 215 30.25 19.97 -11.06
CA LYS A 215 31.42 20.00 -11.97
C LYS A 215 31.13 20.68 -13.31
N LYS A 216 29.90 20.60 -13.81
CA LYS A 216 29.49 21.27 -15.05
C LYS A 216 29.30 22.78 -14.86
N ALA A 217 28.78 23.21 -13.70
CA ALA A 217 28.66 24.62 -13.33
C ALA A 217 30.03 25.30 -13.07
N GLU A 218 30.98 24.57 -12.48
CA GLU A 218 32.36 25.06 -12.27
C GLU A 218 33.21 25.10 -13.56
N LYS A 219 32.85 24.31 -14.58
CA LYS A 219 33.48 24.39 -15.91
C LYS A 219 32.95 25.58 -16.72
N SER A 220 31.64 25.83 -16.70
CA SER A 220 31.07 27.00 -17.39
C SER A 220 31.56 28.31 -16.80
N SER A 221 31.78 28.40 -15.49
CA SER A 221 32.33 29.62 -14.87
C SER A 221 33.82 29.86 -15.15
N LYS A 222 34.56 28.86 -15.66
CA LYS A 222 35.98 29.00 -16.02
C LYS A 222 36.21 29.27 -17.51
N GLU A 223 35.21 29.00 -18.35
CA GLU A 223 35.26 29.28 -19.80
C GLU A 223 34.84 30.72 -20.13
N ASP A 224 34.11 31.41 -19.24
CA ASP A 224 33.71 32.83 -19.39
C ASP A 224 34.74 33.85 -18.85
N GLU A 225 35.87 33.41 -18.25
CA GLU A 225 36.97 34.28 -17.79
C GLU A 225 38.26 34.15 -18.64
N GLY A 226 38.17 33.56 -19.84
CA GLY A 226 39.30 33.34 -20.76
C GLY A 226 39.33 34.27 -21.96
#